data_AF-A0A946H4F6-F1
#
_entry.id   AF-A0A946H4F6-F1
#
_cell.length_a   1.000
_cell.length_b   1.000
_cell.length_c   1.000
_cell.angle_alpha   90.00
_cell.angle_beta   90.00
_cell.angle_gamma   90.00
#
_symmetry.space_group_name_H-M   'P 1'
#
loop_
_entity.id
_entity.type
_entity.pdbx_description
1 polymer ?
#
loop_
_entity_poly.entity_id
_entity_poly.type
_entity_poly.pdbx_seq_one_letter_code
_entity_poly.pdbx_strand_id
1 'polypeptide(L)' 'ASVGVGLSYNSPLGPIQLDVARAILEEDFDKTELFRFSFGTAF' A
#
# COMPACT_ATOMS: atom_id res chain seq x y z
N ALA A 1 14.96 5.35 5.67
CA ALA A 1 14.26 6.09 4.60
C ALA A 1 13.62 5.08 3.65
N SER A 2 12.35 5.27 3.27
CA SER A 2 11.61 4.40 2.34
C SER A 2 11.12 5.22 1.14
N VAL A 3 11.00 4.57 -0.02
CA VAL A 3 10.40 5.15 -1.22
C VAL A 3 9.36 4.17 -1.72
N GLY A 4 8.14 4.66 -1.98
CA GLY A 4 7.02 3.84 -2.42
C GLY A 4 6.15 4.57 -3.43
N VAL A 5 5.38 3.78 -4.18
CA VAL A 5 4.37 4.26 -5.13
C VAL A 5 3.03 3.65 -4.72
N GLY A 6 2.01 4.50 -4.61
CA GLY A 6 0.63 4.10 -4.31
C GLY A 6 -0.30 4.44 -5.46
N LEU A 7 -1.29 3.58 -5.72
CA LEU A 7 -2.39 3.78 -6.65
C LEU A 7 -3.70 3.71 -5.88
N SER A 8 -4.50 4.76 -5.99
CA SER A 8 -5.83 4.84 -5.38
C SER A 8 -6.87 5.01 -6.48
N TYR A 9 -7.86 4.11 -6.51
CA TYR A 9 -8.94 4.11 -7.49
C TYR A 9 -10.30 4.08 -6.78
N ASN A 10 -11.11 5.09 -7.03
CA ASN A 10 -12.48 5.15 -6.53
C ASN A 10 -13.40 4.46 -7.53
N SER A 11 -13.73 3.20 -7.27
CA SER A 11 -14.68 2.44 -8.08
C SER A 11 -16.12 2.66 -7.60
N PRO A 12 -17.13 2.42 -8.45
CA PRO A 12 -18.54 2.43 -8.04
C PRO A 12 -18.89 1.39 -6.95
N LEU A 13 -18.01 0.41 -6.72
CA LEU A 13 -18.15 -0.65 -5.71
C LEU A 13 -17.40 -0.30 -4.41
N GLY A 14 -16.74 0.86 -4.37
CA GLY A 14 -15.96 1.36 -3.24
C GLY A 14 -14.49 1.64 -3.57
N PRO A 15 -13.76 2.29 -2.64
CA PRO A 15 -12.36 2.65 -2.82
C PRO A 15 -11.43 1.42 -2.84
N ILE A 16 -10.56 1.39 -3.83
CA ILE A 16 -9.49 0.41 -4.00
C ILE A 16 -8.16 1.14 -3.82
N GLN A 17 -7.31 0.66 -2.91
CA GLN A 17 -5.97 1.21 -2.69
C GLN A 17 -4.91 0.12 -2.78
N LEU A 18 -3.86 0.39 -3.55
CA LEU A 18 -2.72 -0.48 -3.77
C LEU A 18 -1.44 0.31 -3.47
N ASP A 19 -0.71 -0.07 -2.44
CA ASP A 19 0.56 0.58 -2.09
C ASP A 19 1.72 -0.41 -2.21
N VAL A 20 2.77 -0.01 -2.91
CA VAL A 20 4.03 -0.76 -3.04
C VAL A 20 5.14 0.12 -2.50
N ALA A 21 5.72 -0.27 -1.37
CA ALA A 21 6.80 0.46 -0.73
C ALA A 21 8.05 -0.41 -0.64
N ARG A 22 9.20 0.17 -0.98
CA ARG A 22 10.51 -0.46 -0.77
C ARG A 22 11.31 0.41 0.21
N ALA A 23 11.75 -0.19 1.32
CA ALA A 23 12.67 0.48 2.23
C ALA A 23 14.04 0.64 1.54
N ILE A 24 14.61 1.85 1.55
CA ILE A 24 15.96 2.12 1.03
C ILE A 24 17.03 1.80 2.09
N LEU A 25 16.66 1.83 3.37
CA LEU A 25 17.44 1.33 4.49
C LEU A 25 16.69 0.15 5.09
N GLU A 26 17.13 -1.05 4.76
CA GLU A 26 16.61 -2.32 5.27
C GLU A 26 17.31 -2.57 6.62
N GLU A 27 16.64 -2.26 7.73
CA GLU A 27 17.02 -2.83 9.03
C GLU A 27 16.19 -4.10 9.19
N ASP A 28 16.85 -5.27 9.31
CA ASP A 28 16.29 -6.62 9.44
C ASP A 28 15.23 -6.82 10.56
N PHE A 29 14.89 -5.77 11.32
CA PHE A 29 13.92 -5.78 12.42
C PHE A 29 12.57 -5.12 12.09
N ASP A 30 12.44 -4.37 10.99
CA ASP A 30 11.22 -3.67 10.63
C ASP A 30 10.41 -4.47 9.61
N LYS A 31 9.11 -4.67 9.86
CA LYS A 31 8.23 -5.47 8.99
C LYS A 31 8.17 -4.81 7.61
N THR A 32 8.87 -5.36 6.62
CA THR A 32 8.83 -4.90 5.25
C THR A 32 7.46 -5.21 4.64
N GLU A 33 6.48 -4.31 4.82
CA GLU A 33 5.20 -4.35 4.09
C GLU A 33 5.46 -3.93 2.63
N LEU A 34 6.00 -4.88 1.85
CA LEU A 34 6.31 -4.71 0.42
C LEU A 34 5.07 -4.42 -0.43
N PHE A 35 3.90 -4.86 0.03
CA PHE A 35 2.64 -4.76 -0.68
C PHE A 35 1.47 -4.61 0.28
N ARG A 36 0.67 -3.55 0.10
CA ARG A 36 -0.57 -3.32 0.84
C ARG A 36 -1.73 -3.21 -0.15
N PHE A 37 -2.75 -4.05 0.06
CA PHE A 37 -4.00 -3.98 -0.68
C PHE A 37 -5.14 -3.70 0.28
N SER A 38 -5.96 -2.69 -0.01
CA SER A 38 -7.16 -2.36 0.75
C SER A 38 -8.33 -2.17 -0.21
N PHE A 39 -9.43 -2.86 0.08
CA PHE A 39 -10.70 -2.76 -0.64
C PHE A 39 -11.79 -2.46 0.38
N GLY A 40 -12.37 -1.27 0.32
CA GLY A 40 -13.50 -0.89 1.17
C GLY A 40 -14.78 -0.95 0.36
N THR A 41 -15.80 -1.66 0.82
CA THR A 41 -17.16 -1.54 0.28
C THR A 41 -17.90 -0.45 1.04
N ALA A 42 -18.34 0.60 0.36
CA ALA A 42 -19.29 1.54 0.92
C ALA A 42 -20.70 0.94 0.75
N PHE A 43 -21.20 0.25 1.79
CA PHE A 43 -22.62 -0.10 1.91
C PHE A 43 -23.26 0.82 2.94
#